data_AF-A0A929IAR1-F1
#
_entry.id   AF-A0A929IAR1-F1
#
_cell.length_a   1.000
_cell.length_b   1.000
_cell.length_c   1.000
_cell.angle_alpha   90.00
_cell.angle_beta   90.00
_cell.angle_gamma   90.00
#
_symmetry.space_group_name_H-M   'P 1'
#
loop_
_entity.id
_entity.type
_entity.pdbx_description
1 polymer ?
#
loop_
_entity_poly.entity_id
_entity_poly.type
_entity_poly.pdbx_seq_one_letter_code
_entity_poly.pdbx_strand_id
1 'polypeptide(L)'
;MSQERKVLVYGANGYTGKLVAESLANRNIPFYMAGRSQDKLEKALEVVQERHGAPVDAEIVTASNDPDELRPLFEQVDVVINVSGPFMQIGWPIVETALEMNCHYLDTTGEQDWTDAIKQKYGQEFEEKGLLLSPACSYMWAAGAMAAEIVLETEGIDSLDIVYQIDHGLPSEASTKSFLRMVCNDVSQYYLELNEFKTWPNDEIVDAVVPYRGSTLAAHPWGGACEPIWYKDDPRVRNCKVVTAIG
;
A
#
# COMPACT_ATOMS: atom_id res chain seq x y z
N MET A 1 25.27 20.65 9.87
CA MET A 1 23.95 21.14 9.46
C MET A 1 23.12 19.89 9.22
N SER A 2 22.02 19.67 9.92
CA SER A 2 21.15 18.54 9.58
C SER A 2 20.67 18.76 8.15
N GLN A 3 20.62 17.69 7.36
CA GLN A 3 19.99 17.75 6.05
C GLN A 3 18.51 18.10 6.23
N GLU A 4 17.95 18.81 5.26
CA GLU A 4 16.53 19.15 5.27
C GLU A 4 15.69 17.87 5.17
N ARG A 5 14.67 17.72 6.02
CA ARG A 5 13.77 16.56 6.03
C ARG A 5 12.76 16.71 4.90
N LYS A 6 12.94 15.96 3.82
CA LYS A 6 12.05 15.98 2.65
C LYS A 6 11.06 14.82 2.56
N VAL A 7 11.09 13.92 3.54
CA VAL A 7 10.23 12.73 3.59
C VAL A 7 9.36 12.75 4.83
N LEU A 8 8.07 12.51 4.65
CA LEU A 8 7.11 12.31 5.73
C LEU A 8 6.62 10.86 5.76
N VAL A 9 6.70 10.22 6.93
CA VAL A 9 6.04 8.93 7.19
C VAL A 9 4.77 9.20 8.02
N TYR A 10 3.60 9.10 7.40
CA TYR A 10 2.32 9.32 8.07
C TYR A 10 1.72 7.99 8.57
N GLY A 11 1.40 7.91 9.87
CA GLY A 11 1.09 6.64 10.55
C GLY A 11 2.34 5.93 11.08
N ALA A 12 3.41 6.68 11.36
CA ALA A 12 4.73 6.16 11.70
C ALA A 12 4.76 5.26 12.95
N ASN A 13 3.80 5.41 13.87
CA ASN A 13 3.70 4.57 15.07
C ASN A 13 3.25 3.12 14.78
N GLY A 14 2.70 2.86 13.60
CA GLY A 14 2.24 1.54 13.16
C GLY A 14 3.39 0.53 12.99
N TYR A 15 3.07 -0.74 12.70
CA TYR A 15 4.09 -1.75 12.42
C TYR A 15 4.89 -1.40 11.15
N THR A 16 4.20 -1.18 10.04
CA THR A 16 4.82 -0.79 8.76
C THR A 16 5.55 0.55 8.85
N GLY A 17 4.99 1.54 9.56
CA GLY A 17 5.63 2.83 9.78
C GLY A 17 7.01 2.74 10.42
N LYS A 18 7.17 1.86 11.42
CA LYS A 18 8.49 1.57 12.02
C LYS A 18 9.47 0.95 11.03
N LEU A 19 9.02 0.03 10.17
CA LEU A 19 9.88 -0.59 9.16
C LEU A 19 10.32 0.41 8.09
N VAL A 20 9.42 1.31 7.68
CA VAL A 20 9.76 2.41 6.74
C VAL A 20 10.78 3.35 7.38
N ALA A 21 10.55 3.77 8.63
CA ALA A 21 11.47 4.62 9.38
C ALA A 21 12.86 3.98 9.55
N GLU A 22 12.92 2.70 9.90
CA GLU A 22 14.17 1.93 9.98
C GLU A 22 14.87 1.87 8.61
N SER A 23 14.13 1.65 7.53
CA SER A 23 14.69 1.64 6.18
C SER A 23 15.23 3.00 5.73
N LEU A 24 14.60 4.11 6.13
CA LEU A 24 15.09 5.47 5.86
C LEU A 24 16.35 5.77 6.68
N ALA A 25 16.36 5.38 7.97
CA ALA A 25 17.51 5.52 8.85
C ALA A 25 18.73 4.77 8.32
N ASN A 26 18.57 3.52 7.88
CA ASN A 26 19.65 2.71 7.28
C ASN A 26 20.22 3.34 5.99
N ARG A 27 19.47 4.21 5.33
CA ARG A 27 19.88 4.96 4.13
C ARG A 27 20.37 6.37 4.44
N ASN A 28 20.44 6.76 5.72
CA ASN A 28 20.77 8.10 6.17
C ASN A 28 19.89 9.21 5.54
N ILE A 29 18.61 8.91 5.32
CA ILE A 29 17.63 9.88 4.83
C ILE A 29 16.92 10.47 6.05
N PRO A 30 16.98 11.79 6.33
CA PRO A 30 16.20 12.42 7.39
C PRO A 30 14.71 12.48 7.06
N PHE A 31 13.85 12.29 8.06
CA PHE A 31 12.40 12.24 7.84
C PHE A 31 11.58 12.75 9.02
N TYR A 32 10.32 13.07 8.75
CA TYR A 32 9.29 13.32 9.75
C TYR A 32 8.51 12.03 10.06
N MET A 33 8.23 11.79 11.33
CA MET A 33 7.31 10.76 11.82
C MET A 33 6.01 11.41 12.28
N ALA A 34 4.93 11.24 11.51
CA ALA A 34 3.63 11.81 11.85
C ALA A 34 2.60 10.78 12.28
N GLY A 35 1.71 11.22 13.15
CA GLY A 35 0.55 10.49 13.62
C GLY A 35 -0.21 11.23 14.71
N ARG A 36 -1.29 10.63 15.20
CA ARG A 36 -2.24 11.31 16.11
C ARG A 36 -1.83 11.35 17.59
N SER A 37 -0.78 10.63 17.98
CA SER A 37 -0.43 10.42 19.38
C SER A 37 1.08 10.50 19.56
N GLN A 38 1.52 11.59 20.19
CA GLN A 38 2.92 11.85 20.51
C GLN A 38 3.55 10.69 21.27
N ASP A 39 2.96 10.23 22.39
CA ASP A 39 3.48 9.10 23.18
C ASP A 39 3.70 7.83 22.35
N LYS A 40 2.83 7.56 21.37
CA LYS A 40 2.98 6.38 20.50
C LYS A 40 4.08 6.57 19.46
N LEU A 41 4.30 7.79 18.99
CA LEU A 41 5.38 8.14 18.07
C LEU A 41 6.73 8.07 18.78
N GLU A 42 6.83 8.58 20.01
CA GLU A 42 8.05 8.51 20.83
C GLU A 42 8.45 7.05 21.07
N LYS A 43 7.52 6.21 21.53
CA LYS A 43 7.77 4.76 21.69
C LYS A 43 8.14 4.08 20.38
N ALA A 44 7.56 4.50 19.26
CA ALA A 44 7.90 3.94 17.96
C ALA A 44 9.32 4.34 17.53
N LEU A 45 9.72 5.58 17.78
CA LEU A 45 11.07 6.07 17.51
C LEU A 45 12.10 5.34 18.38
N GLU A 46 11.81 5.09 19.66
CA GLU A 46 12.66 4.26 20.55
C GLU A 46 12.92 2.87 19.93
N VAL A 47 11.86 2.19 19.47
CA VAL A 47 11.98 0.87 18.81
C VAL A 47 12.80 0.96 17.53
N VAL A 48 12.62 2.03 16.73
CA VAL A 48 13.39 2.23 15.49
C VAL A 48 14.87 2.45 15.80
N GLN A 49 15.20 3.27 16.80
CA GLN A 49 16.57 3.52 17.24
C GLN A 49 17.22 2.25 17.82
N GLU A 50 16.48 1.44 18.58
CA GLU A 50 16.96 0.15 19.10
C GLU A 50 17.32 -0.81 17.96
N ARG A 51 16.45 -0.95 16.95
CA ARG A 51 16.70 -1.83 15.79
C ARG A 51 17.82 -1.34 14.89
N HIS A 52 17.91 -0.02 14.69
CA HIS A 52 18.96 0.60 13.91
C HIS A 52 20.33 0.57 14.63
N GLY A 53 20.34 0.60 15.97
CA GLY A 53 21.54 0.57 16.80
C GLY A 53 22.22 1.93 16.99
N ALA A 54 21.58 3.02 16.57
CA ALA A 54 22.10 4.39 16.70
C ALA A 54 20.95 5.42 16.73
N PRO A 55 21.21 6.67 17.15
CA PRO A 55 20.26 7.76 17.00
C PRO A 55 19.88 7.96 15.52
N VAL A 56 18.58 8.17 15.28
CA VAL A 56 18.01 8.39 13.94
C VAL A 56 17.65 9.86 13.76
N ASP A 57 17.93 10.42 12.58
CA ASP A 57 17.57 11.79 12.19
C ASP A 57 16.07 11.90 11.84
N ALA A 58 15.23 11.70 12.86
CA ALA A 58 13.77 11.74 12.75
C ALA A 58 13.20 12.85 13.64
N GLU A 59 12.15 13.52 13.15
CA GLU A 59 11.40 14.51 13.91
C GLU A 59 9.94 14.06 14.06
N ILE A 60 9.42 14.09 15.29
CA ILE A 60 8.06 13.70 15.60
C ILE A 60 7.13 14.89 15.41
N VAL A 61 6.05 14.70 14.65
CA VAL A 61 5.00 15.71 14.46
C VAL A 61 3.64 15.07 14.76
N THR A 62 2.84 15.72 15.60
CA THR A 62 1.47 15.27 15.82
C THR A 62 0.58 15.89 14.75
N ALA A 63 -0.17 15.05 14.04
CA ALA A 63 -1.15 15.48 13.04
C ALA A 63 -2.29 14.46 12.96
N SER A 64 -3.50 14.95 12.77
CA SER A 64 -4.68 14.17 12.43
C SER A 64 -4.91 14.17 10.91
N ASN A 65 -6.04 13.62 10.46
CA ASN A 65 -6.41 13.60 9.04
C ASN A 65 -7.14 14.90 8.63
N ASP A 66 -6.91 15.99 9.38
CA ASP A 66 -7.45 17.31 9.08
C ASP A 66 -6.51 18.04 8.10
N PRO A 67 -6.99 18.42 6.90
CA PRO A 67 -6.19 19.18 5.93
C PRO A 67 -5.49 20.42 6.50
N ASP A 68 -6.11 21.13 7.45
CA ASP A 68 -5.52 22.35 8.03
C ASP A 68 -4.32 22.03 8.92
N GLU A 69 -4.29 20.85 9.55
CA GLU A 69 -3.13 20.35 10.28
C GLU A 69 -2.06 19.76 9.34
N LEU A 70 -2.48 19.19 8.21
CA LEU A 70 -1.58 18.52 7.26
C LEU A 70 -0.82 19.51 6.37
N ARG A 71 -1.46 20.57 5.88
CA ARG A 71 -0.86 21.52 4.92
C ARG A 71 0.48 22.10 5.39
N PRO A 72 0.61 22.68 6.60
CA PRO A 72 1.89 23.24 7.06
C PRO A 72 3.01 22.21 7.14
N LEU A 73 2.68 20.94 7.39
CA LEU A 73 3.64 19.85 7.41
C LEU A 73 4.04 19.43 5.99
N PHE A 74 3.07 19.39 5.08
CA PHE A 74 3.29 18.93 3.70
C PHE A 74 4.05 19.96 2.88
N GLU A 75 3.91 21.26 3.17
CA GLU A 75 4.73 22.34 2.58
C GLU A 75 6.23 22.17 2.81
N GLN A 76 6.65 21.40 3.82
CA GLN A 76 8.05 21.20 4.19
C GLN A 76 8.69 19.98 3.52
N VAL A 77 7.90 19.11 2.88
CA VAL A 77 8.35 17.82 2.36
C VAL A 77 8.06 17.65 0.88
N ASP A 78 8.83 16.80 0.22
CA ASP A 78 8.63 16.45 -1.19
C ASP A 78 7.91 15.11 -1.34
N VAL A 79 7.97 14.23 -0.33
CA VAL A 79 7.44 12.86 -0.37
C VAL A 79 6.61 12.55 0.87
N VAL A 80 5.40 12.03 0.64
CA VAL A 80 4.49 11.53 1.68
C VAL A 80 4.33 10.03 1.53
N ILE A 81 4.74 9.28 2.54
CA ILE A 81 4.55 7.83 2.66
C ILE A 81 3.44 7.59 3.68
N ASN A 82 2.23 7.32 3.18
CA ASN A 82 1.06 7.03 4.00
C ASN A 82 0.95 5.54 4.33
N VAL A 83 1.06 5.22 5.62
CA VAL A 83 0.88 3.86 6.14
C VAL A 83 -0.28 3.77 7.14
N SER A 84 -1.21 4.72 7.08
CA SER A 84 -2.38 4.79 7.95
C SER A 84 -3.67 4.39 7.22
N GLY A 85 -3.97 3.09 7.22
CA GLY A 85 -5.27 2.56 6.78
C GLY A 85 -6.35 2.56 7.89
N PRO A 86 -7.60 2.21 7.56
CA PRO A 86 -8.07 1.70 6.27
C PRO A 86 -8.27 2.84 5.23
N PHE A 87 -7.63 2.69 4.07
CA PHE A 87 -7.34 3.78 3.14
C PHE A 87 -8.60 4.37 2.51
N MET A 88 -9.55 3.53 2.07
CA MET A 88 -10.78 4.02 1.46
C MET A 88 -11.60 4.92 2.40
N GLN A 89 -11.49 4.72 3.71
CA GLN A 89 -12.26 5.51 4.68
C GLN A 89 -11.52 6.75 5.16
N ILE A 90 -10.20 6.69 5.33
CA ILE A 90 -9.45 7.76 6.01
C ILE A 90 -8.30 8.34 5.19
N GLY A 91 -7.98 7.78 4.03
CA GLY A 91 -6.84 8.17 3.20
C GLY A 91 -7.06 9.44 2.37
N TRP A 92 -8.32 9.81 2.10
CA TRP A 92 -8.67 10.93 1.21
C TRP A 92 -7.99 12.26 1.58
N PRO A 93 -8.05 12.76 2.83
CA PRO A 93 -7.43 14.05 3.17
C PRO A 93 -5.91 14.06 2.97
N ILE A 94 -5.27 12.89 3.03
CA ILE A 94 -3.81 12.75 2.95
C ILE A 94 -3.37 12.81 1.48
N VAL A 95 -4.03 12.07 0.59
CA VAL A 95 -3.70 12.12 -0.86
C VAL A 95 -4.09 13.46 -1.47
N GLU A 96 -5.20 14.04 -1.02
CA GLU A 96 -5.66 15.37 -1.44
C GLU A 96 -4.66 16.45 -1.03
N THR A 97 -4.25 16.48 0.25
CA THR A 97 -3.26 17.45 0.71
C THR A 97 -1.90 17.24 0.03
N ALA A 98 -1.50 16.00 -0.25
CA ALA A 98 -0.27 15.72 -1.00
C ALA A 98 -0.32 16.33 -2.40
N LEU A 99 -1.42 16.16 -3.12
CA LEU A 99 -1.62 16.77 -4.43
C LEU A 99 -1.63 18.30 -4.35
N GLU A 100 -2.35 18.88 -3.38
CA GLU A 100 -2.44 20.33 -3.18
C GLU A 100 -1.06 20.95 -2.92
N MET A 101 -0.26 20.33 -2.04
CA MET A 101 1.04 20.83 -1.60
C MET A 101 2.21 20.41 -2.50
N ASN A 102 1.92 19.76 -3.62
CA ASN A 102 2.89 19.28 -4.61
C ASN A 102 3.88 18.23 -4.08
N CYS A 103 3.39 17.30 -3.26
CA CYS A 103 4.16 16.18 -2.77
C CYS A 103 3.92 14.92 -3.62
N HIS A 104 4.95 14.10 -3.76
CA HIS A 104 4.79 12.72 -4.21
C HIS A 104 4.05 11.90 -3.16
N TYR A 105 3.15 11.03 -3.59
CA TYR A 105 2.34 10.19 -2.71
C TYR A 105 2.66 8.71 -2.91
N LEU A 106 2.94 8.03 -1.81
CA LEU A 106 3.06 6.57 -1.75
C LEU A 106 2.19 6.04 -0.61
N ASP A 107 1.60 4.87 -0.79
CA ASP A 107 0.94 4.16 0.29
C ASP A 107 1.21 2.65 0.27
N THR A 108 0.69 1.94 1.27
CA THR A 108 0.85 0.48 1.42
C THR A 108 -0.49 -0.25 1.36
N THR A 109 -1.47 0.36 0.69
CA THR A 109 -2.84 -0.15 0.66
C THR A 109 -2.92 -1.56 0.11
N GLY A 110 -3.92 -2.28 0.60
CA GLY A 110 -4.40 -3.52 0.03
C GLY A 110 -5.82 -3.37 -0.52
N GLU A 111 -6.24 -2.16 -0.81
CA GLU A 111 -7.62 -1.88 -1.19
C GLU A 111 -7.61 -1.56 -2.69
N GLN A 112 -8.07 -2.52 -3.50
CA GLN A 112 -8.08 -2.38 -4.97
C GLN A 112 -8.95 -1.21 -5.39
N ASP A 113 -10.13 -1.08 -4.78
CA ASP A 113 -11.05 0.01 -5.05
C ASP A 113 -10.51 1.38 -4.63
N TRP A 114 -9.70 1.46 -3.57
CA TRP A 114 -8.98 2.68 -3.23
C TRP A 114 -7.97 3.03 -4.31
N THR A 115 -7.17 2.05 -4.74
CA THR A 115 -6.15 2.23 -5.78
C THR A 115 -6.77 2.71 -7.09
N ASP A 116 -7.88 2.11 -7.50
CA ASP A 116 -8.64 2.52 -8.69
C ASP A 116 -9.28 3.90 -8.50
N ALA A 117 -9.90 4.17 -7.36
CA ALA A 117 -10.59 5.44 -7.10
C ALA A 117 -9.64 6.64 -7.09
N ILE A 118 -8.45 6.53 -6.48
CA ILE A 118 -7.48 7.65 -6.50
C ILE A 118 -6.82 7.80 -7.88
N LYS A 119 -6.61 6.71 -8.62
CA LYS A 119 -6.14 6.77 -10.01
C LYS A 119 -7.13 7.55 -10.87
N GLN A 120 -8.43 7.23 -10.78
CA GLN A 120 -9.47 7.90 -11.56
C GLN A 120 -9.66 9.36 -11.14
N LYS A 121 -9.64 9.64 -9.83
CA LYS A 121 -9.94 10.98 -9.30
C LYS A 121 -8.76 11.94 -9.45
N TYR A 122 -7.53 11.47 -9.21
CA TYR A 122 -6.35 12.32 -9.08
C TYR A 122 -5.20 11.98 -10.03
N GLY A 123 -5.24 10.83 -10.72
CA GLY A 123 -4.12 10.37 -11.55
C GLY A 123 -3.68 11.40 -12.60
N GLN A 124 -4.63 12.01 -13.30
CA GLN A 124 -4.34 13.06 -14.30
C GLN A 124 -3.72 14.31 -13.65
N GLU A 125 -4.24 14.76 -12.50
CA GLU A 125 -3.72 15.95 -11.83
C GLU A 125 -2.30 15.74 -11.27
N PHE A 126 -2.01 14.55 -10.74
CA PHE A 126 -0.65 14.16 -10.35
C PHE A 126 0.28 14.16 -11.57
N GLU A 127 -0.15 13.58 -12.70
CA GLU A 127 0.63 13.55 -13.94
C GLU A 127 0.91 14.95 -14.50
N GLU A 128 -0.10 15.82 -14.58
CA GLU A 128 0.03 17.20 -15.07
C GLU A 128 1.00 18.03 -14.23
N LYS A 129 1.09 17.75 -12.93
CA LYS A 129 2.05 18.38 -12.01
C LYS A 129 3.43 17.72 -12.00
N GLY A 130 3.61 16.60 -12.70
CA GLY A 130 4.87 15.83 -12.67
C GLY A 130 5.13 15.15 -11.32
N LEU A 131 4.07 14.77 -10.59
CA LEU A 131 4.14 14.14 -9.28
C LEU A 131 3.81 12.64 -9.36
N LEU A 132 4.50 11.85 -8.55
CA LEU A 132 4.21 10.42 -8.39
C LEU A 132 2.95 10.21 -7.54
N LEU A 133 2.01 9.41 -8.05
CA LEU A 133 0.93 8.77 -7.29
C LEU A 133 1.14 7.25 -7.33
N SER A 134 1.60 6.66 -6.23
CA SER A 134 2.00 5.24 -6.16
C SER A 134 1.36 4.51 -4.98
N PRO A 135 0.06 4.18 -5.05
CA PRO A 135 -0.59 3.32 -4.06
C PRO A 135 -0.06 1.88 -4.11
N ALA A 136 -0.38 1.10 -3.06
CA ALA A 136 -0.17 -0.34 -2.97
C ALA A 136 1.30 -0.79 -3.00
N CYS A 137 2.22 0.03 -2.48
CA CYS A 137 3.66 -0.25 -2.42
C CYS A 137 4.08 -1.09 -1.20
N SER A 138 3.28 -2.10 -0.84
CA SER A 138 3.61 -3.00 0.28
C SER A 138 4.55 -4.13 -0.16
N TYR A 139 5.47 -4.53 0.72
CA TYR A 139 6.37 -5.67 0.50
C TYR A 139 5.61 -6.97 0.16
N MET A 140 4.41 -7.17 0.71
CA MET A 140 3.62 -8.38 0.50
C MET A 140 3.32 -8.63 -1.00
N TRP A 141 3.17 -7.58 -1.79
CA TRP A 141 2.82 -7.65 -3.22
C TRP A 141 4.02 -7.57 -4.14
N ALA A 142 5.16 -7.08 -3.64
CA ALA A 142 6.34 -6.87 -4.46
C ALA A 142 6.82 -8.19 -5.13
N ALA A 143 6.72 -9.31 -4.41
CA ALA A 143 7.14 -10.61 -4.93
C ALA A 143 6.29 -11.08 -6.13
N GLY A 144 4.96 -10.96 -6.06
CA GLY A 144 4.10 -11.35 -7.17
C GLY A 144 4.15 -10.37 -8.33
N ALA A 145 4.31 -9.06 -8.06
CA ALA A 145 4.57 -8.07 -9.10
C ALA A 145 5.86 -8.38 -9.89
N MET A 146 6.96 -8.68 -9.19
CA MET A 146 8.22 -9.08 -9.84
C MET A 146 8.07 -10.38 -10.63
N ALA A 147 7.37 -11.38 -10.08
CA ALA A 147 7.13 -12.64 -10.78
C ALA A 147 6.27 -12.44 -12.03
N ALA A 148 5.24 -11.60 -11.96
CA ALA A 148 4.40 -11.24 -13.10
C ALA A 148 5.21 -10.58 -14.21
N GLU A 149 6.05 -9.59 -13.90
CA GLU A 149 6.90 -8.95 -14.91
C GLU A 149 7.84 -9.94 -15.61
N ILE A 150 8.49 -10.84 -14.86
CA ILE A 150 9.37 -11.87 -15.44
C ILE A 150 8.59 -12.80 -16.38
N VAL A 151 7.38 -13.22 -15.99
CA VAL A 151 6.54 -14.10 -16.82
C VAL A 151 6.09 -13.38 -18.10
N LEU A 152 5.76 -12.10 -18.01
CA LEU A 152 5.34 -11.26 -19.15
C LEU A 152 6.47 -10.94 -20.14
N GLU A 153 7.73 -11.22 -19.82
CA GLU A 153 8.83 -11.21 -20.80
C GLU A 153 8.71 -12.34 -21.83
N THR A 154 7.91 -13.38 -21.54
CA THR A 154 7.67 -14.49 -22.46
C THR A 154 6.60 -14.12 -23.49
N GLU A 155 6.99 -14.03 -24.77
CA GLU A 155 6.08 -13.69 -25.87
C GLU A 155 4.86 -14.64 -25.92
N GLY A 156 3.68 -14.06 -26.04
CA GLY A 156 2.41 -14.78 -26.14
C GLY A 156 1.75 -15.15 -24.81
N ILE A 157 2.41 -14.92 -23.67
CA ILE A 157 1.75 -14.97 -22.37
C ILE A 157 0.94 -13.69 -22.16
N ASP A 158 -0.37 -13.84 -21.93
CA ASP A 158 -1.30 -12.73 -21.73
C ASP A 158 -2.19 -12.87 -20.47
N SER A 159 -1.91 -13.88 -19.66
CA SER A 159 -2.76 -14.29 -18.54
C SER A 159 -1.92 -14.55 -17.29
N LEU A 160 -2.30 -13.89 -16.20
CA LEU A 160 -1.65 -13.98 -14.90
C LEU A 160 -2.64 -14.56 -13.87
N ASP A 161 -2.34 -15.73 -13.32
CA ASP A 161 -3.04 -16.30 -12.17
C ASP A 161 -2.05 -16.37 -10.99
N ILE A 162 -2.26 -15.51 -10.00
CA ILE A 162 -1.33 -15.30 -8.88
C ILE A 162 -1.97 -15.79 -7.58
N VAL A 163 -1.22 -16.58 -6.82
CA VAL A 163 -1.61 -17.02 -5.47
C VAL A 163 -0.58 -16.53 -4.47
N TYR A 164 -1.00 -15.68 -3.54
CA TYR A 164 -0.21 -15.34 -2.36
C TYR A 164 -0.50 -16.34 -1.24
N GLN A 165 0.50 -17.12 -0.85
CA GLN A 165 0.37 -18.05 0.28
C GLN A 165 0.97 -17.42 1.53
N ILE A 166 0.14 -17.23 2.55
CA ILE A 166 0.55 -16.64 3.82
C ILE A 166 0.43 -17.68 4.92
N ASP A 167 1.56 -17.99 5.56
CA ASP A 167 1.62 -18.81 6.78
C ASP A 167 1.54 -17.92 8.02
N HIS A 168 0.64 -18.26 8.94
CA HIS A 168 0.59 -17.65 10.28
C HIS A 168 0.50 -16.10 10.29
N GLY A 169 -0.22 -15.52 9.34
CA GLY A 169 -0.42 -14.07 9.26
C GLY A 169 -1.51 -13.56 10.19
N LEU A 170 -1.16 -12.69 11.14
CA LEU A 170 -2.13 -11.93 11.93
C LEU A 170 -2.26 -10.50 11.38
N PRO A 171 -3.42 -10.12 10.81
CA PRO A 171 -3.59 -8.76 10.32
C PRO A 171 -3.64 -7.74 11.45
N SER A 172 -3.18 -6.52 11.15
CA SER A 172 -3.40 -5.37 12.02
C SER A 172 -4.89 -5.04 12.12
N GLU A 173 -5.31 -4.30 13.14
CA GLU A 173 -6.71 -3.84 13.26
C GLU A 173 -7.19 -3.08 12.01
N ALA A 174 -6.32 -2.21 11.45
CA ALA A 174 -6.62 -1.46 10.24
C ALA A 174 -6.78 -2.38 9.02
N SER A 175 -5.87 -3.36 8.88
CA SER A 175 -5.96 -4.38 7.84
C SER A 175 -7.28 -5.15 7.98
N THR A 176 -7.62 -5.65 9.17
CA THR A 176 -8.87 -6.36 9.47
C THR A 176 -10.12 -5.53 9.14
N LYS A 177 -10.10 -4.22 9.35
CA LYS A 177 -11.22 -3.34 8.95
C LYS A 177 -11.34 -3.23 7.43
N SER A 178 -10.23 -2.99 6.74
CA SER A 178 -10.17 -2.91 5.26
C SER A 178 -10.72 -4.19 4.64
N PHE A 179 -10.22 -5.29 5.19
CA PHE A 179 -10.63 -6.66 4.96
C PHE A 179 -12.14 -6.87 5.07
N LEU A 180 -12.72 -6.73 6.26
CA LEU A 180 -14.15 -6.95 6.47
C LEU A 180 -15.02 -6.06 5.57
N ARG A 181 -14.54 -4.84 5.31
CA ARG A 181 -15.21 -3.90 4.41
C ARG A 181 -15.23 -4.41 2.97
N MET A 182 -14.12 -4.94 2.46
CA MET A 182 -14.04 -5.45 1.10
C MET A 182 -14.89 -6.72 0.91
N VAL A 183 -14.81 -7.70 1.82
CA VAL A 183 -15.64 -8.93 1.72
C VAL A 183 -17.12 -8.61 1.72
N CYS A 184 -17.55 -7.58 2.45
CA CYS A 184 -18.95 -7.21 2.52
C CYS A 184 -19.41 -6.26 1.39
N ASN A 185 -18.58 -6.01 0.36
CA ASN A 185 -18.88 -5.06 -0.71
C ASN A 185 -18.55 -5.65 -2.10
N ASP A 186 -19.59 -5.85 -2.89
CA ASP A 186 -19.59 -6.50 -4.21
C ASP A 186 -18.88 -5.70 -5.31
N VAL A 187 -18.47 -4.47 -5.01
CA VAL A 187 -17.74 -3.58 -5.93
C VAL A 187 -16.42 -3.10 -5.33
N SER A 188 -15.73 -3.95 -4.59
CA SER A 188 -14.44 -3.60 -3.96
C SER A 188 -13.24 -4.44 -4.39
N GLN A 189 -13.49 -5.58 -5.05
CA GLN A 189 -12.47 -6.52 -5.47
C GLN A 189 -12.72 -6.98 -6.91
N TYR A 190 -11.67 -6.93 -7.72
CA TYR A 190 -11.75 -7.18 -9.13
C TYR A 190 -10.72 -8.19 -9.61
N TYR A 191 -11.02 -8.82 -10.74
CA TYR A 191 -10.04 -9.47 -11.61
C TYR A 191 -10.23 -8.97 -13.04
N LEU A 192 -9.23 -9.20 -13.88
CA LEU A 192 -9.34 -8.96 -15.31
C LEU A 192 -9.74 -10.25 -16.01
N GLU A 193 -10.80 -10.16 -16.82
CA GLU A 193 -11.20 -11.19 -17.77
C GLU A 193 -11.37 -10.56 -19.14
N LEU A 194 -10.55 -10.97 -20.10
CA LEU A 194 -10.53 -10.41 -21.45
C LEU A 194 -10.43 -8.86 -21.47
N ASN A 195 -9.56 -8.31 -20.61
CA ASN A 195 -9.32 -6.88 -20.40
C ASN A 195 -10.48 -6.10 -19.75
N GLU A 196 -11.51 -6.78 -19.29
CA GLU A 196 -12.63 -6.17 -18.57
C GLU A 196 -12.51 -6.45 -17.07
N PHE A 197 -12.80 -5.44 -16.25
CA PHE A 197 -12.95 -5.66 -14.83
C PHE A 197 -14.18 -6.52 -14.56
N LYS A 198 -13.97 -7.57 -13.78
CA LYS A 198 -15.02 -8.42 -13.23
C LYS A 198 -14.93 -8.40 -11.72
N THR A 199 -16.06 -8.39 -11.04
CA THR A 199 -16.10 -8.46 -9.59
C THR A 199 -16.01 -9.91 -9.14
N TRP A 200 -15.27 -10.14 -8.07
CA TRP A 200 -15.30 -11.43 -7.42
C TRP A 200 -16.61 -11.62 -6.63
N PRO A 201 -17.15 -12.85 -6.55
CA PRO A 201 -18.15 -13.17 -5.54
C PRO A 201 -17.54 -13.03 -4.13
N ASN A 202 -18.27 -12.39 -3.24
CA ASN A 202 -17.80 -11.97 -1.92
C ASN A 202 -17.69 -13.09 -0.88
N ASP A 203 -18.38 -14.19 -1.09
CA ASP A 203 -18.58 -15.26 -0.11
C ASP A 203 -18.19 -16.63 -0.63
N GLU A 204 -17.39 -16.67 -1.70
CA GLU A 204 -16.92 -17.92 -2.30
C GLU A 204 -15.44 -18.18 -2.02
N ILE A 205 -15.16 -19.42 -1.62
CA ILE A 205 -13.80 -19.94 -1.50
C ILE A 205 -13.34 -20.39 -2.87
N VAL A 206 -12.14 -19.96 -3.26
CA VAL A 206 -11.43 -20.42 -4.44
C VAL A 206 -10.42 -21.48 -3.99
N ASP A 207 -10.48 -22.67 -4.57
CA ASP A 207 -9.48 -23.71 -4.33
C ASP A 207 -8.16 -23.35 -5.02
N ALA A 208 -7.09 -23.25 -4.25
CA ALA A 208 -5.75 -22.93 -4.74
C ALA A 208 -4.78 -24.11 -4.51
N VAL A 209 -3.99 -24.43 -5.54
CA VAL A 209 -2.91 -25.41 -5.46
C VAL A 209 -1.59 -24.65 -5.49
N VAL A 210 -0.77 -24.83 -4.45
CA VAL A 210 0.59 -24.27 -4.40
C VAL A 210 1.61 -25.41 -4.51
N PRO A 211 2.66 -25.29 -5.36
CA PRO A 211 3.51 -26.43 -5.74
C PRO A 211 4.18 -27.22 -4.60
N TYR A 212 4.37 -26.61 -3.43
CA TYR A 212 5.04 -27.21 -2.28
C TYR A 212 4.08 -27.69 -1.16
N ARG A 213 2.76 -27.59 -1.36
CA ARG A 213 1.77 -28.14 -0.41
C ARG A 213 1.17 -29.43 -0.97
N GLY A 214 1.10 -30.45 -0.13
CA GLY A 214 0.44 -31.71 -0.45
C GLY A 214 -1.10 -31.66 -0.39
N SER A 215 -1.68 -30.47 -0.20
CA SER A 215 -3.12 -30.26 -0.07
C SER A 215 -3.53 -28.98 -0.80
N THR A 216 -4.75 -28.99 -1.35
CA THR A 216 -5.43 -27.77 -1.81
C THR A 216 -5.68 -26.84 -0.62
N LEU A 217 -5.49 -25.54 -0.83
CA LEU A 217 -5.76 -24.50 0.15
C LEU A 217 -7.04 -23.76 -0.22
N ALA A 218 -7.83 -23.40 0.79
CA ALA A 218 -8.89 -22.42 0.63
C ALA A 218 -8.26 -21.04 0.45
N ALA A 219 -8.50 -20.43 -0.70
CA ALA A 219 -8.10 -19.07 -1.00
C ALA A 219 -9.34 -18.19 -1.15
N HIS A 220 -9.13 -16.89 -0.93
CA HIS A 220 -10.12 -15.88 -1.25
C HIS A 220 -9.47 -14.90 -2.22
N PRO A 221 -10.23 -14.22 -3.10
CA PRO A 221 -9.76 -13.02 -3.82
C PRO A 221 -9.37 -11.85 -2.91
N TRP A 222 -9.34 -12.11 -1.60
CA TRP A 222 -8.81 -11.23 -0.61
C TRP A 222 -7.31 -11.21 -0.61
N GLY A 223 -6.75 -10.14 -0.08
CA GLY A 223 -5.32 -9.98 0.10
C GLY A 223 -4.95 -8.53 0.01
N GLY A 224 -5.43 -7.85 -1.03
CA GLY A 224 -5.01 -6.50 -1.34
C GLY A 224 -3.85 -6.39 -2.29
N ALA A 225 -3.59 -7.47 -3.00
CA ALA A 225 -2.82 -7.46 -4.21
C ALA A 225 -3.59 -6.65 -5.28
N CYS A 226 -2.96 -5.61 -5.84
CA CYS A 226 -3.60 -4.66 -6.75
C CYS A 226 -3.19 -4.88 -8.22
N GLU A 227 -2.60 -6.03 -8.55
CA GLU A 227 -2.17 -6.44 -9.89
C GLU A 227 -3.28 -6.28 -10.93
N PRO A 228 -4.55 -6.68 -10.69
CA PRO A 228 -5.62 -6.44 -11.66
C PRO A 228 -5.81 -4.96 -11.98
N ILE A 229 -5.58 -4.06 -11.01
CA ILE A 229 -5.64 -2.62 -11.24
C ILE A 229 -4.40 -2.11 -11.98
N TRP A 230 -3.21 -2.60 -11.61
CA TRP A 230 -1.94 -2.22 -12.24
C TRP A 230 -1.88 -2.63 -13.71
N TYR A 231 -2.34 -3.84 -14.03
CA TYR A 231 -2.28 -4.41 -15.38
C TYR A 231 -3.49 -4.10 -16.25
N LYS A 232 -4.49 -3.35 -15.74
CA LYS A 232 -5.73 -3.05 -16.49
C LYS A 232 -5.48 -2.40 -17.85
N ASP A 233 -4.43 -1.59 -17.95
CA ASP A 233 -4.09 -0.86 -19.17
C ASP A 233 -2.76 -1.35 -19.78
N ASP A 234 -2.20 -2.46 -19.27
CA ASP A 234 -0.99 -3.06 -19.83
C ASP A 234 -1.35 -3.86 -21.10
N PRO A 235 -0.80 -3.51 -22.27
CA PRO A 235 -1.15 -4.17 -23.53
C PRO A 235 -0.74 -5.64 -23.59
N ARG A 236 0.14 -6.10 -22.69
CA ARG A 236 0.56 -7.50 -22.60
C ARG A 236 -0.48 -8.35 -21.90
N VAL A 237 -1.30 -7.78 -21.01
CA VAL A 237 -2.17 -8.53 -20.10
C VAL A 237 -3.62 -8.44 -20.53
N ARG A 238 -4.27 -9.61 -20.66
CA ARG A 238 -5.71 -9.73 -20.93
C ARG A 238 -6.46 -10.34 -19.75
N ASN A 239 -5.81 -11.21 -18.99
CA ASN A 239 -6.42 -11.82 -17.80
C ASN A 239 -5.47 -11.67 -16.61
N CYS A 240 -6.01 -11.32 -15.45
CA CYS A 240 -5.24 -11.15 -14.23
C CYS A 240 -6.13 -11.49 -13.03
N LYS A 241 -5.86 -12.61 -12.38
CA LYS A 241 -6.54 -13.06 -11.17
C LYS A 241 -5.54 -13.15 -10.04
N VAL A 242 -5.95 -12.68 -8.88
CA VAL A 242 -5.14 -12.80 -7.67
C VAL A 242 -6.00 -13.30 -6.53
N VAL A 243 -5.49 -14.29 -5.82
CA VAL A 243 -6.12 -14.83 -4.61
C VAL A 243 -5.07 -14.99 -3.51
N THR A 244 -5.49 -14.90 -2.25
CA THR A 244 -4.65 -15.19 -1.10
C THR A 244 -5.13 -16.45 -0.41
N ALA A 245 -4.23 -17.41 -0.25
CA ALA A 245 -4.43 -18.63 0.51
C ALA A 245 -3.83 -18.48 1.91
N ILE A 246 -4.68 -18.56 2.94
CA ILE A 246 -4.25 -18.51 4.34
C ILE A 246 -4.09 -19.96 4.83
N GLY A 247 -2.91 -20.28 5.37
CA GLY A 247 -2.53 -21.63 5.82
C GLY A 247 -1.78 -21.67 7.15
#